data_AF-A0A926VEZ4-F1
#
_entry.id   AF-A0A926VEZ4-F1
#
_cell.length_a   1.000
_cell.length_b   1.000
_cell.length_c   1.000
_cell.angle_alpha   90.00
_cell.angle_beta   90.00
_cell.angle_gamma   90.00
#
_symmetry.space_group_name_H-M   'P 1'
#
loop_
_entity.id
_entity.type
_entity.pdbx_description
1 polymer ?
#
loop_
_entity_poly.entity_id
_entity_poly.type
_entity_poly.pdbx_seq_one_letter_code
_entity_poly.pdbx_strand_id
1 'polypeptide(L)' 'MEIAKFMDDTEIMIKGIEALQKSLGSAAALRFLTLLHREPTNYVEVSRRLYEGQTIDEIFARAKQNWQG' A
#
# COMPACT_ATOMS: atom_id res chain seq x y z
N MET A 1 7.79 -44.10 4.26
CA MET A 1 7.81 -42.73 4.80
C MET A 1 6.89 -41.93 3.92
N GLU A 2 5.73 -41.49 4.40
CA GLU A 2 4.88 -40.60 3.60
C GLU A 2 5.58 -39.26 3.47
N ILE A 3 5.86 -38.85 2.23
CA ILE A 3 6.37 -37.53 1.93
C ILE A 3 5.18 -36.60 2.09
N ALA A 4 5.18 -35.77 3.13
CA ALA A 4 4.17 -34.74 3.28
C ALA A 4 4.14 -33.90 1.99
N LYS A 5 3.02 -33.96 1.27
CA LYS A 5 2.82 -33.17 0.06
C LYS A 5 2.59 -31.73 0.50
N PHE A 6 3.66 -30.95 0.56
CA PHE A 6 3.56 -29.51 0.78
C PHE A 6 2.86 -28.87 -0.41
N MET A 7 1.99 -27.92 -0.11
CA MET A 7 1.38 -27.09 -1.14
C MET A 7 2.45 -26.25 -1.82
N ASP A 8 2.36 -26.11 -3.13
CA ASP A 8 3.18 -25.13 -3.84
C ASP A 8 2.66 -23.70 -3.59
N ASP A 9 3.47 -22.70 -3.94
CA ASP A 9 3.15 -21.29 -3.71
C ASP A 9 1.82 -20.87 -4.36
N THR A 10 1.47 -21.48 -5.50
CA THR A 10 0.22 -21.18 -6.21
C THR A 10 -0.98 -21.75 -5.45
N GLU A 11 -0.87 -22.99 -4.98
CA GLU A 11 -1.89 -23.63 -4.15
C GLU A 11 -2.12 -22.87 -2.84
N ILE A 12 -1.03 -22.41 -2.19
CA ILE A 12 -1.11 -21.58 -0.97
C ILE A 12 -1.82 -20.26 -1.27
N MET A 13 -1.44 -19.58 -2.36
CA MET A 13 -2.01 -18.30 -2.74
C MET A 13 -3.51 -18.39 -3.02
N ILE A 14 -3.92 -19.38 -3.82
CA ILE A 14 -5.34 -19.59 -4.16
C ILE A 14 -6.15 -19.86 -2.89
N LYS A 15 -5.72 -20.80 -2.05
CA LYS A 15 -6.44 -21.14 -0.81
C LYS A 15 -6.48 -19.98 0.17
N GLY A 16 -5.43 -19.16 0.23
CA GLY A 16 -5.39 -17.94 1.04
C GLY A 16 -6.43 -16.91 0.59
N ILE A 17 -6.52 -16.65 -0.73
CA ILE A 17 -7.51 -15.71 -1.28
C ILE A 17 -8.94 -16.22 -1.04
N GLU A 18 -9.20 -17.51 -1.26
CA GLU A 18 -10.49 -18.13 -0.99
C GLU A 18 -10.90 -18.00 0.50
N ALA A 19 -9.96 -18.24 1.41
CA ALA A 19 -10.21 -18.08 2.85
C ALA A 19 -10.54 -16.63 3.23
N LEU A 20 -9.84 -15.65 2.63
CA LEU A 20 -10.12 -14.23 2.82
C LEU A 20 -11.50 -13.83 2.29
N GLN A 21 -11.84 -14.27 1.07
CA GLN A 21 -13.15 -14.01 0.47
C GLN A 21 -14.28 -14.61 1.29
N LYS A 22 -14.13 -15.85 1.77
CA LYS A 22 -15.14 -16.51 2.60
C LYS A 22 -15.36 -15.80 3.94
N SER A 23 -14.31 -15.23 4.52
CA SER A 23 -14.37 -14.61 5.84
C SER A 23 -14.81 -13.14 5.81
N LEU A 24 -14.43 -12.41 4.77
CA LEU A 24 -14.58 -10.94 4.70
C LEU A 24 -15.54 -10.49 3.59
N GLY A 25 -15.81 -11.35 2.59
CA GLY A 25 -16.42 -10.96 1.32
C GLY A 25 -15.43 -10.28 0.38
N SER A 26 -15.76 -10.25 -0.91
CA SER A 26 -14.81 -9.86 -1.97
C SER A 26 -14.23 -8.46 -1.81
N ALA A 27 -15.05 -7.47 -1.45
CA ALA A 27 -14.60 -6.08 -1.31
C ALA A 27 -13.64 -5.88 -0.12
N ALA A 28 -13.90 -6.55 1.01
CA ALA A 28 -13.05 -6.44 2.20
C ALA A 28 -11.78 -7.29 2.09
N ALA A 29 -11.85 -8.45 1.43
CA ALA A 29 -10.68 -9.25 1.09
C ALA A 29 -9.70 -8.47 0.20
N LEU A 30 -10.19 -7.77 -0.83
CA LEU A 30 -9.37 -6.91 -1.66
C LEU A 30 -8.69 -5.78 -0.86
N ARG A 31 -9.46 -5.07 -0.01
CA ARG A 31 -8.88 -4.04 0.88
C ARG A 31 -7.79 -4.62 1.79
N PHE A 32 -8.02 -5.79 2.38
CA PHE A 32 -7.03 -6.46 3.20
C PHE A 32 -5.73 -6.74 2.43
N LEU A 33 -5.83 -7.29 1.21
CA LEU A 33 -4.67 -7.53 0.37
C LEU A 33 -3.92 -6.23 0.01
N THR A 34 -4.64 -5.13 -0.23
CA THR A 34 -4.00 -3.82 -0.50
C THR A 34 -3.24 -3.27 0.71
N LEU A 35 -3.62 -3.63 1.94
CA LEU A 35 -2.88 -3.27 3.15
C LEU A 35 -1.58 -4.07 3.32
N LEU A 36 -1.55 -5.31 2.81
CA LEU A 36 -0.33 -6.12 2.75
C LEU A 36 0.59 -5.66 1.63
N HIS A 37 0.02 -5.19 0.53
CA HIS A 37 0.71 -4.59 -0.61
C HIS A 37 1.12 -3.14 -0.30
N ARG A 38 1.92 -2.94 0.75
CA ARG A 38 2.62 -1.69 0.98
C ARG A 38 3.82 -1.63 0.04
N GLU A 39 3.62 -1.06 -1.14
CA GLU A 39 4.71 -0.30 -1.76
C GLU A 39 5.19 0.70 -0.70
N PRO A 40 6.47 0.69 -0.28
CA PRO A 40 6.96 1.73 0.62
C PRO A 40 6.73 3.06 -0.09
N THR A 41 5.80 3.87 0.42
CA THR A 41 5.53 5.17 -0.17
C THR A 41 6.82 5.96 -0.15
N ASN A 42 7.39 6.19 -1.33
CA ASN A 42 8.65 6.91 -1.46
C ASN A 42 8.37 8.40 -1.25
N TYR A 43 8.32 8.83 0.01
CA TYR A 43 8.01 10.22 0.38
C TYR A 43 8.99 11.23 -0.24
N VAL A 44 10.22 10.82 -0.58
CA VAL A 44 11.19 11.65 -1.29
C VAL A 44 10.77 11.89 -2.74
N GLU A 45 10.30 10.84 -3.41
CA GLU A 45 9.77 10.97 -4.77
C GLU A 45 8.47 11.76 -4.80
N VAL A 46 7.57 11.48 -3.84
CA VAL A 46 6.31 12.23 -3.68
C VAL A 46 6.59 13.71 -3.43
N SER A 47 7.51 14.06 -2.53
CA SER A 47 7.86 15.48 -2.28
C SER A 47 8.50 16.13 -3.50
N ARG A 48 9.36 15.41 -4.23
CA ARG A 48 10.01 15.93 -5.45
C ARG A 48 8.97 16.28 -6.51
N ARG A 49 7.98 15.41 -6.75
CA ARG A 49 6.88 15.65 -7.69
C ARG A 49 5.96 16.77 -7.22
N LEU A 50 5.62 16.80 -5.93
CA LEU A 50 4.68 17.77 -5.36
C LEU A 50 5.18 19.21 -5.43
N TYR A 51 6.50 19.39 -5.32
CA TYR A 51 7.15 20.71 -5.29
C TYR A 51 8.02 20.97 -6.52
N GLU A 52 7.80 20.21 -7.60
CA GLU A 52 8.53 20.41 -8.85
C GLU A 52 8.32 21.84 -9.37
N GLY A 53 9.43 22.49 -9.74
CA GLY A 53 9.40 23.89 -10.20
C GLY A 53 9.17 24.93 -9.09
N GLN A 54 9.11 24.53 -7.82
CA GLN A 54 9.00 25.45 -6.68
C GLN A 54 10.33 25.55 -5.92
N THR A 55 10.69 26.76 -5.53
CA THR A 55 11.76 27.03 -4.58
C THR A 55 11.32 26.76 -3.15
N ILE A 56 12.28 26.55 -2.24
CA ILE A 56 11.99 26.38 -0.81
C ILE A 56 11.24 27.59 -0.23
N ASP A 57 11.59 28.80 -0.66
CA ASP A 57 10.95 30.03 -0.20
C ASP A 57 9.47 30.10 -0.60
N GLU A 58 9.12 29.68 -1.82
CA GLU A 58 7.73 29.62 -2.29
C GLU A 58 6.91 28.59 -1.53
N ILE A 59 7.49 27.41 -1.28
CA ILE A 59 6.86 26.36 -0.47
C ILE A 59 6.57 26.89 0.93
N PHE A 60 7.55 27.58 1.53
CA PHE A 60 7.44 28.12 2.88
C PHE A 60 6.45 29.29 2.97
N ALA A 61 6.45 30.20 1.99
CA ALA A 61 5.49 31.30 1.91
C ALA A 61 4.04 30.78 1.79
N ARG A 62 3.81 29.79 0.93
CA ARG A 62 2.50 29.13 0.79
C ARG A 62 2.07 28.44 2.08
N ALA A 63 2.97 27.75 2.76
CA ALA A 63 2.68 27.09 4.02
C ALA A 63 2.26 28.12 5.08
N LYS A 64 3.00 29.22 5.21
CA LYS A 64 2.67 30.33 6.12
C LYS A 64 1.31 30.96 5.83
N GLN A 65 0.97 31.17 4.56
CA GLN A 65 -0.32 31.76 4.17
C GLN A 65 -1.52 30.89 4.56
N ASN A 66 -1.36 29.56 4.48
CA ASN A 66 -2.44 28.61 4.76
C ASN A 66 -2.41 28.07 6.21
N TRP A 67 -1.46 28.54 7.03
CA TRP A 67 -1.35 28.12 8.42
C TRP A 67 -2.43 28.80 9.26
N GLN A 68 -3.52 28.07 9.55
CA GLN A 68 -4.45 28.44 10.61
C GLN A 68 -3.92 27.83 11.90
N GLY A 69 -3.15 28.63 12.65
CA GLY A 69 -2.56 28.23 13.93
C GLY A 69 -3.60 27.94 15.00
#